data_AF-X1PLM2-F1
#
_entry.id   AF-X1PLM2-F1
#
_cell.length_a   1.000
_cell.length_b   1.000
_cell.length_c   1.000
_cell.angle_alpha   90.00
_cell.angle_beta   90.00
_cell.angle_gamma   90.00
#
_symmetry.space_group_name_H-M   'P 1'
#
loop_
_entity.id
_entity.type
_entity.pdbx_description
1 polymer ?
#
loop_
_entity_poly.entity_id
_entity_poly.type
_entity_poly.pdbx_seq_one_letter_code
_entity_poly.pdbx_strand_id
1 'polypeptide(L)'
;MTRWNATCGVSVHAELIGREWVKKGHKLTVFAPRNYMRTTPVDVEDEDYVVRCYEDPKRGSSSTGGRRETKYPEVKHFDSEALLGGDYDFFVVQNLETLPMLDLLKIYPRIREKAKTVLVIHEGYLP
;
A
#
# COMPACT_ATOMS: atom_id res chain seq x y z
N MET A 1 0.04 1.63 4.18
CA MET A 1 0.40 1.05 2.87
C MET A 1 -0.11 1.96 1.76
N THR A 2 0.77 2.43 0.88
CA THR A 2 0.42 3.35 -0.23
C THR A 2 1.48 3.33 -1.33
N ARG A 3 1.15 3.78 -2.55
CA ARG A 3 2.08 3.92 -3.69
C ARG A 3 2.99 5.13 -3.56
N TRP A 4 3.56 5.38 -2.38
CA TRP A 4 4.32 6.58 -2.03
C TRP A 4 5.27 7.07 -3.13
N ASN A 5 5.38 8.38 -3.30
CA ASN A 5 6.12 9.03 -4.39
C ASN A 5 5.64 8.60 -5.78
N ALA A 6 4.31 8.55 -6.00
CA ALA A 6 3.71 8.27 -7.31
C ALA A 6 2.65 9.28 -7.73
N THR A 7 2.44 9.41 -9.04
CA THR A 7 1.40 10.26 -9.65
C THR A 7 0.00 9.65 -9.45
N CYS A 8 -0.48 9.60 -8.21
CA CYS A 8 -1.73 8.97 -7.81
C CYS A 8 -2.38 9.73 -6.66
N GLY A 9 -3.69 9.99 -6.72
CA GLY A 9 -4.40 10.71 -5.65
C GLY A 9 -4.28 10.03 -4.27
N VAL A 10 -4.24 8.70 -4.27
CA VAL A 10 -3.98 7.86 -3.09
C VAL A 10 -2.58 8.17 -2.50
N SER A 11 -1.57 8.30 -3.36
CA SER A 11 -0.21 8.67 -2.94
C SER A 11 -0.18 10.10 -2.38
N VAL A 12 -0.72 11.07 -3.12
CA VAL A 12 -0.75 12.49 -2.72
C VAL A 12 -1.41 12.66 -1.35
N HIS A 13 -2.55 12.00 -1.11
CA HIS A 13 -3.24 12.08 0.18
C HIS A 13 -2.37 11.55 1.34
N ALA A 14 -1.77 10.38 1.16
CA ALA A 14 -0.91 9.78 2.18
C ALA A 14 0.37 10.61 2.39
N GLU A 15 0.94 11.15 1.32
CA GLU A 15 2.15 11.99 1.37
C GLU A 15 1.95 13.26 2.18
N LEU A 16 0.85 13.97 1.93
CA LEU A 16 0.52 15.20 2.68
C LEU A 16 0.36 14.92 4.18
N ILE A 17 -0.37 13.86 4.54
CA ILE A 17 -0.61 13.51 5.95
C ILE A 17 0.68 12.97 6.59
N GLY A 18 1.34 12.02 5.94
CA GLY A 18 2.51 11.34 6.49
C GLY A 18 3.68 12.29 6.74
N ARG A 19 3.96 13.20 5.80
CA ARG A 19 5.02 14.21 5.98
C ARG A 19 4.70 15.17 7.13
N GLU A 20 3.43 15.54 7.33
CA GLU A 20 3.04 16.36 8.48
C GLU A 20 3.13 15.60 9.81
N TRP A 21 2.85 14.30 9.83
CA TRP A 21 3.09 13.48 11.03
C TRP A 21 4.56 13.47 11.42
N VAL A 22 5.46 13.28 10.45
CA VAL A 22 6.91 13.33 10.68
C VAL A 22 7.34 14.70 11.20
N LYS A 23 6.87 15.80 10.59
CA LYS A 23 7.16 17.18 11.06
C LYS A 23 6.68 17.43 12.49
N LYS A 24 5.59 16.76 12.92
CA LYS A 24 5.07 16.83 14.29
C LYS A 24 5.76 15.88 15.28
N GLY A 25 6.78 15.16 14.85
CA GLY A 25 7.58 14.26 15.70
C GLY A 25 7.00 12.86 15.86
N HIS A 26 6.00 12.47 15.05
CA HIS A 26 5.51 11.10 15.02
C HIS A 26 6.46 10.21 14.20
N LYS A 27 6.66 8.97 14.65
CA LYS A 27 7.34 7.95 13.85
C LYS A 27 6.39 7.46 12.76
N LEU A 28 6.87 7.48 11.52
CA LEU A 28 6.16 6.96 10.36
C LEU A 28 6.97 5.81 9.77
N THR A 29 6.27 4.79 9.26
CA THR A 29 6.82 3.78 8.35
C THR A 29 5.86 3.65 7.18
N VAL A 30 6.35 3.89 5.97
CA VAL A 30 5.55 3.81 4.75
C VAL A 30 5.87 2.53 4.01
N PHE A 31 4.98 1.55 4.14
CA PHE A 31 5.02 0.35 3.31
C PHE A 31 4.50 0.67 1.90
N ALA A 32 5.36 0.56 0.90
CA ALA A 32 5.08 0.94 -0.48
C ALA A 32 5.47 -0.16 -1.48
N PRO A 33 4.92 -0.15 -2.71
CA PRO A 33 5.26 -1.16 -3.70
C PRO A 33 6.62 -0.84 -4.35
N ARG A 34 7.33 -1.89 -4.77
CA ARG A 34 8.60 -1.84 -5.50
C ARG A 34 8.44 -1.41 -6.96
N ASN A 35 7.25 -1.59 -7.51
CA ASN A 35 6.90 -1.35 -8.90
C ASN A 35 5.69 -0.42 -8.99
N TYR A 36 5.58 0.28 -10.11
CA TYR A 36 4.49 1.20 -10.40
C TYR A 36 3.75 0.71 -11.64
N MET A 37 2.73 -0.15 -11.46
CA MET A 37 2.00 -0.77 -12.58
C MET A 37 0.80 0.06 -13.04
N ARG A 38 0.30 0.95 -12.18
CA ARG A 38 -0.91 1.75 -12.42
C ARG A 38 -0.65 3.26 -12.40
N THR A 39 0.60 3.65 -12.14
CA THR A 39 1.01 5.03 -11.85
C THR A 39 2.41 5.25 -12.39
N THR A 40 2.84 6.51 -12.45
CA THR A 40 4.22 6.88 -12.76
C THR A 40 4.93 7.23 -11.45
N PRO A 41 6.15 6.73 -11.20
CA PRO A 41 6.95 7.24 -10.09
C PRO A 41 7.22 8.73 -10.27
N VAL A 42 7.26 9.46 -9.17
CA VAL A 42 7.84 10.82 -9.14
C VAL A 42 9.35 10.66 -9.03
N ASP A 43 10.11 11.48 -9.74
CA ASP A 43 11.58 11.48 -9.71
C ASP A 43 12.10 12.15 -8.43
N VAL A 44 11.93 11.43 -7.30
CA VAL A 44 12.38 11.83 -5.97
C VAL A 44 12.93 10.61 -5.24
N GLU A 45 13.93 10.84 -4.39
CA GLU A 45 14.44 9.80 -3.51
C GLU A 45 13.43 9.49 -2.40
N ASP A 46 13.39 8.23 -2.00
CA ASP A 46 12.57 7.78 -0.88
C ASP A 46 13.14 8.30 0.44
N GLU A 47 12.27 8.79 1.31
CA GLU A 47 12.65 9.14 2.68
C GLU A 47 13.00 7.87 3.48
N ASP A 48 13.84 7.99 4.52
CA ASP A 48 14.34 6.85 5.32
C ASP A 48 13.25 5.97 5.95
N TYR A 49 12.04 6.52 6.09
CA TYR A 49 10.88 5.80 6.60
C TYR A 49 10.09 5.03 5.53
N VAL A 50 10.51 5.05 4.26
CA VAL A 50 9.83 4.34 3.17
C VAL A 50 10.43 2.95 3.00
N VAL A 51 9.57 1.93 3.08
CA VAL A 51 9.93 0.52 2.96
C VAL A 51 9.20 -0.09 1.75
N ARG A 52 9.97 -0.44 0.72
CA ARG A 52 9.44 -1.03 -0.52
C ARG A 52 9.27 -2.55 -0.39
N CYS A 53 8.16 -3.00 0.20
CA CYS A 53 7.97 -4.38 0.69
C CYS A 53 6.94 -5.25 -0.07
N TYR A 54 6.35 -4.76 -1.16
CA TYR A 54 5.41 -5.56 -1.95
C TYR A 54 5.40 -5.17 -3.43
N GLU A 55 4.68 -5.91 -4.27
CA GLU A 55 4.39 -5.48 -5.65
C GLU A 55 2.99 -4.87 -5.77
N ASP A 56 2.86 -3.77 -6.52
CA ASP A 56 1.57 -3.31 -7.03
C ASP A 56 1.11 -4.32 -8.09
N PRO A 57 0.02 -5.07 -7.85
CA PRO A 57 -0.40 -6.11 -8.76
C PRO A 57 -0.89 -5.52 -10.08
N LYS A 58 -0.49 -6.18 -11.17
CA LYS A 58 -0.93 -5.83 -12.52
C LYS A 58 -2.46 -5.83 -12.57
N ARG A 59 -3.04 -4.83 -13.23
CA ARG A 59 -4.43 -4.90 -13.66
C ARG A 59 -4.52 -6.05 -14.66
N GLY A 60 -5.56 -6.87 -14.58
CA GLY A 60 -5.86 -7.75 -15.70
C GLY A 60 -6.00 -6.87 -16.95
N SER A 61 -5.30 -7.25 -18.01
CA SER A 61 -5.50 -6.61 -19.29
C SER A 61 -6.79 -7.16 -19.87
N SER A 62 -7.85 -6.36 -19.92
CA SER A 62 -9.07 -6.69 -20.68
C SER A 62 -8.87 -6.60 -22.20
N SER A 63 -7.63 -6.59 -22.70
CA SER A 63 -7.33 -6.59 -24.15
C SER A 63 -6.88 -7.94 -24.71
N THR A 64 -6.77 -8.99 -23.89
CA THR A 64 -6.54 -10.37 -24.38
C THR A 64 -7.55 -11.31 -23.74
N GLY A 65 -8.57 -11.71 -24.52
CA GLY A 65 -9.65 -12.58 -24.09
C GLY A 65 -9.21 -13.98 -23.69
N GLY A 66 -8.64 -14.15 -22.49
CA GLY A 66 -8.16 -15.47 -22.07
C GLY A 66 -7.89 -15.74 -20.58
N ARG A 67 -7.91 -14.76 -19.67
CA ARG A 67 -7.80 -15.06 -18.23
C ARG A 67 -8.82 -14.28 -17.43
N ARG A 68 -9.69 -15.01 -16.71
CA ARG A 68 -10.54 -14.45 -15.65
C ARG A 68 -9.64 -13.60 -14.75
N GLU A 69 -9.92 -12.31 -14.67
CA GLU A 69 -9.39 -11.47 -13.62
C GLU A 69 -9.72 -12.12 -12.28
N THR A 70 -8.70 -12.59 -11.55
CA THR A 70 -8.93 -13.00 -10.17
C THR A 70 -9.18 -11.72 -9.38
N LYS A 71 -10.25 -11.72 -8.59
CA LYS A 71 -10.61 -10.59 -7.70
C LYS A 71 -9.43 -10.14 -6.81
N TYR A 72 -8.51 -11.07 -6.55
CA TYR A 72 -7.24 -10.83 -5.86
C TYR A 72 -6.09 -11.35 -6.73
N PRO A 73 -5.34 -10.48 -7.40
CA PRO A 73 -4.17 -10.88 -8.19
C PRO A 73 -3.03 -11.33 -7.26
N GLU A 74 -2.39 -12.45 -7.61
CA GLU A 74 -1.17 -12.91 -6.95
C GLU A 74 0.00 -11.97 -7.30
N VAL A 75 0.88 -11.75 -6.32
CA VAL A 75 2.13 -11.01 -6.51
C VAL A 75 3.32 -11.95 -6.33
N LYS A 76 4.43 -11.66 -7.02
CA LYS A 76 5.65 -12.45 -6.86
C LYS A 76 6.40 -12.09 -5.59
N HIS A 77 6.20 -10.86 -5.10
CA HIS A 77 6.91 -10.37 -3.93
C HIS A 77 5.97 -9.67 -2.95
N PHE A 78 6.00 -10.18 -1.72
CA PHE A 78 5.36 -9.63 -0.54
C PHE A 78 6.22 -10.00 0.67
N ASP A 79 6.86 -9.00 1.27
CA ASP A 79 7.73 -9.18 2.43
C ASP A 79 6.92 -9.01 3.71
N SER A 80 6.44 -10.14 4.24
CA SER A 80 5.67 -10.18 5.49
C SER A 80 6.49 -9.76 6.70
N GLU A 81 7.80 -9.99 6.69
CA GLU A 81 8.67 -9.70 7.83
C GLU A 81 8.87 -8.20 7.99
N ALA A 82 8.95 -7.45 6.88
CA ALA A 82 8.94 -5.99 6.92
C ALA A 82 7.67 -5.44 7.60
N LEU A 83 6.50 -5.99 7.28
CA LEU A 83 5.25 -5.58 7.92
C LEU A 83 5.20 -6.00 9.39
N LEU A 84 5.50 -7.26 9.69
CA LEU A 84 5.36 -7.80 11.05
C LEU A 84 6.43 -7.29 12.02
N GLY A 85 7.63 -7.01 11.52
CA GLY A 85 8.76 -6.50 12.30
C GLY A 85 8.73 -5.00 12.54
N GLY A 86 7.96 -4.22 11.77
CA GLY A 86 7.87 -2.76 11.93
C GLY A 86 7.30 -2.34 13.29
N ASP A 87 7.86 -1.32 13.91
CA ASP A 87 7.36 -0.74 15.16
C ASP A 87 6.29 0.32 14.86
N TYR A 88 5.00 -0.02 15.04
CA TYR A 88 3.89 0.89 14.78
C TYR A 88 2.67 0.57 15.67
N ASP A 89 2.02 1.62 16.16
CA ASP A 89 0.76 1.53 16.92
C ASP A 89 -0.47 1.50 16.01
N PHE A 90 -0.35 2.09 14.82
CA PHE A 90 -1.42 2.20 13.82
C PHE A 90 -0.99 1.61 12.49
N PHE A 91 -1.78 0.68 11.96
CA PHE A 91 -1.62 0.14 10.62
C PHE A 91 -2.69 0.72 9.69
N VAL A 92 -2.29 1.72 8.90
CA VAL A 92 -3.17 2.43 7.97
C VAL A 92 -3.04 1.83 6.57
N VAL A 93 -4.17 1.43 5.99
CA VAL A 93 -4.25 0.92 4.62
C VAL A 93 -5.28 1.69 3.83
N GLN A 94 -5.05 1.79 2.53
CA GLN A 94 -5.95 2.44 1.59
C GLN A 94 -5.92 1.68 0.27
N ASN A 95 -6.98 1.81 -0.52
CA ASN A 95 -7.04 1.22 -1.86
C ASN A 95 -6.84 -0.32 -1.86
N LEU A 96 -7.56 -1.01 -0.95
CA LEU A 96 -7.42 -2.46 -0.68
C LEU A 96 -7.51 -3.33 -1.93
N GLU A 97 -8.34 -2.94 -2.90
CA GLU A 97 -8.54 -3.65 -4.16
C GLU A 97 -7.27 -3.75 -5.02
N THR A 98 -6.24 -2.99 -4.65
CA THR A 98 -4.94 -3.01 -5.31
C THR A 98 -3.80 -3.51 -4.41
N LEU A 99 -4.09 -3.99 -3.21
CA LEU A 99 -3.10 -4.61 -2.36
C LEU A 99 -2.97 -6.11 -2.68
N PRO A 100 -1.84 -6.74 -2.35
CA PRO A 100 -1.68 -8.21 -2.39
C PRO A 100 -2.52 -8.86 -1.27
N MET A 101 -3.83 -8.87 -1.46
CA MET A 101 -4.79 -9.21 -0.41
C MET A 101 -4.66 -10.65 0.09
N LEU A 102 -4.34 -11.61 -0.78
CA LEU A 102 -4.17 -13.01 -0.36
C LEU A 102 -3.03 -13.17 0.64
N ASP A 103 -1.92 -12.46 0.44
CA ASP A 103 -0.76 -12.52 1.34
C ASP A 103 -0.96 -11.65 2.58
N LEU A 104 -1.56 -10.47 2.42
CA LEU A 104 -1.90 -9.60 3.55
C LEU A 104 -2.86 -10.29 4.52
N LEU A 105 -3.89 -10.99 4.02
CA LEU A 105 -4.86 -11.69 4.87
C LEU A 105 -4.23 -12.82 5.69
N LYS A 106 -3.19 -13.50 5.18
CA LYS A 106 -2.47 -14.54 5.93
C LYS A 106 -1.80 -13.98 7.19
N ILE A 107 -1.31 -12.74 7.14
CA ILE A 107 -0.60 -12.11 8.25
C ILE A 107 -1.44 -11.11 9.05
N TYR A 108 -2.62 -10.74 8.54
CA TYR A 108 -3.49 -9.73 9.13
C TYR A 108 -3.86 -9.99 10.60
N PRO A 109 -4.14 -11.22 11.07
CA PRO A 109 -4.38 -11.48 12.49
C PRO A 109 -3.24 -11.00 13.39
N ARG A 110 -1.98 -11.27 12.99
CA ARG A 110 -0.79 -10.85 13.72
C ARG A 110 -0.61 -9.33 13.70
N ILE A 111 -0.96 -8.67 12.59
CA ILE A 111 -0.98 -7.20 12.52
C ILE A 111 -1.99 -6.61 13.52
N ARG A 112 -3.19 -7.21 13.62
CA ARG A 112 -4.25 -6.73 14.52
C ARG A 112 -3.94 -6.94 16.00
N GLU A 113 -3.13 -7.93 16.34
CA GLU A 113 -2.67 -8.15 17.72
C GLU A 113 -1.78 -7.02 18.22
N LYS A 114 -0.93 -6.46 17.34
CA LYS A 114 0.07 -5.43 17.72
C LYS A 114 -0.36 -3.99 17.46
N ALA A 115 -1.30 -3.75 16.54
CA ALA A 115 -1.64 -2.40 16.11
C ALA A 115 -3.14 -2.20 15.87
N LYS A 116 -3.60 -0.95 16.06
CA LYS A 116 -4.93 -0.53 15.61
C LYS A 116 -4.95 -0.44 14.09
N THR A 117 -5.96 -1.00 13.45
CA THR A 117 -6.06 -1.00 11.98
C THR A 117 -7.03 0.09 11.52
N VAL A 118 -6.62 0.83 10.50
CA VAL A 118 -7.41 1.92 9.90
C VAL A 118 -7.49 1.69 8.40
N LEU A 119 -8.71 1.70 7.87
CA LEU A 119 -8.97 1.66 6.44
C LEU A 119 -9.41 3.04 5.97
N VAL A 120 -8.70 3.60 4.99
CA VAL A 120 -9.12 4.80 4.27
C VAL A 120 -9.84 4.35 2.99
N ILE A 121 -11.10 4.74 2.86
CA ILE A 121 -11.95 4.48 1.68
C ILE A 121 -11.98 5.75 0.84
N HIS A 122 -11.72 5.60 -0.45
CA HIS A 122 -11.84 6.67 -1.44
C HIS A 122 -13.14 6.48 -2.21
N GLU A 123 -14.17 7.25 -1.86
CA GLU A 123 -15.44 7.27 -2.60
C GLU A 123 -15.27 8.08 -3.87
N GLY A 124 -15.39 7.41 -5.03
CA GLY A 124 -15.29 8.05 -6.35
C GLY A 124 -16.63 8.51 -6.93
N TYR A 125 -17.73 8.07 -6.34
CA TYR A 125 -19.09 8.34 -6.80
C TYR A 125 -20.01 8.52 -5.58
N LEU A 126 -21.05 9.33 -5.74
CA LEU A 126 -22.11 9.42 -4.74
C LEU A 126 -23.00 8.16 -4.80
N PRO A 127 -23.54 7.69 -3.67
CA PRO A 127 -24.45 6.55 -3.62
C PRO A 127 -25.78 6.80 -4.35
#